data_AF-S8EBD1-F1
#
_entry.id   AF-S8EBD1-F1
#
_cell.length_a   1.000
_cell.length_b   1.000
_cell.length_c   1.000
_cell.angle_alpha   90.00
_cell.angle_beta   90.00
_cell.angle_gamma   90.00
#
_symmetry.space_group_name_H-M   'P 1'
#
loop_
_entity.id
_entity.type
_entity.pdbx_description
1 polymer ?
#
loop_
_entity_poly.entity_id
_entity_poly.type
_entity_poly.pdbx_seq_one_letter_code
_entity_poly.pdbx_strand_id
1 'polypeptide(L)'
;MEERKRARLRRTPASRASKPTSVFTATMGGGARYPYPKQVWSPAGGWWTRPSNWKSNTAIAFAGILTFVYAGWTYSAEKEVRYIEPVRPIPSMLWAKQYRDRQKSE
;
A
#
# COMPACT_ATOMS: atom_id res chain seq x y z
N MET A 1 21.37 1.90 -79.62
CA MET A 1 21.35 2.87 -78.50
C MET A 1 20.19 2.46 -77.59
N GLU A 2 20.43 2.31 -76.29
CA GLU A 2 19.48 1.83 -75.26
C GLU A 2 19.39 0.31 -75.06
N GLU A 3 20.51 -0.39 -75.32
CA GLU A 3 20.95 -1.41 -74.37
C GLU A 3 21.71 -0.68 -73.25
N ARG A 4 21.54 -1.10 -72.00
CA ARG A 4 22.13 -0.50 -70.77
C ARG A 4 21.36 0.68 -70.19
N LYS A 5 20.33 0.38 -69.40
CA LYS A 5 20.13 0.88 -68.03
C LYS A 5 18.75 0.46 -67.56
N ARG A 6 18.72 -0.51 -66.63
CA ARG A 6 17.77 -0.63 -65.49
C ARG A 6 17.68 -2.07 -64.97
N ALA A 7 18.82 -2.77 -64.93
CA ALA A 7 19.05 -3.78 -63.89
C ALA A 7 19.29 -3.05 -62.55
N ARG A 8 18.24 -2.48 -61.96
CA ARG A 8 18.30 -1.84 -60.65
C ARG A 8 17.60 -2.75 -59.65
N LEU A 9 18.45 -3.49 -58.93
CA LEU A 9 18.19 -4.28 -57.73
C LEU A 9 16.81 -4.01 -57.12
N ARG A 10 15.89 -4.98 -57.21
CA ARG A 10 14.83 -5.11 -56.21
C ARG A 10 15.49 -5.66 -54.95
N ARG A 11 16.05 -4.76 -54.13
CA ARG A 11 16.42 -5.06 -52.76
C ARG A 11 15.11 -5.34 -52.01
N THR A 12 14.87 -6.61 -51.69
CA THR A 12 13.93 -7.02 -50.66
C THR A 12 14.20 -6.22 -49.39
N PRO A 13 13.24 -5.49 -48.82
CA PRO A 13 13.37 -5.07 -47.43
C PRO A 13 13.16 -6.32 -46.58
N ALA A 14 14.25 -6.88 -46.05
CA ALA A 14 14.20 -7.86 -44.99
C ALA A 14 13.32 -7.29 -43.88
N SER A 15 12.16 -7.91 -43.66
CA SER A 15 11.22 -7.52 -42.61
C SER A 15 11.95 -7.61 -41.27
N ARG A 16 12.22 -6.45 -40.68
CA ARG A 16 12.81 -6.33 -39.35
C ARG A 16 11.79 -6.89 -38.36
N ALA A 17 11.96 -8.14 -37.98
CA ALA A 17 11.23 -8.78 -36.89
C ALA A 17 11.56 -8.07 -35.58
N SER A 18 10.77 -7.05 -35.22
CA SER A 18 10.75 -6.53 -33.85
C SER A 18 10.00 -7.53 -32.98
N LYS A 19 10.75 -8.15 -32.08
CA LYS A 19 10.33 -9.09 -31.04
C LYS A 19 9.02 -8.62 -30.37
N PRO A 20 8.06 -9.51 -30.08
CA PRO A 20 6.92 -9.15 -29.23
C PRO A 20 7.42 -9.01 -27.79
N THR A 21 7.84 -7.81 -27.42
CA THR A 21 8.09 -7.47 -26.01
C THR A 21 6.77 -7.10 -25.36
N SER A 22 6.60 -7.61 -24.13
CA SER A 22 5.54 -7.30 -23.18
C SER A 22 4.26 -8.10 -23.37
N VAL A 23 4.31 -9.33 -22.86
CA VAL A 23 3.22 -9.92 -22.07
C VAL A 23 2.66 -8.81 -21.18
N PHE A 24 1.55 -8.20 -21.58
CA PHE A 24 0.77 -7.37 -20.67
C PHE A 24 0.31 -8.30 -19.57
N THR A 25 0.93 -8.11 -18.39
CA THR A 25 0.53 -8.65 -17.11
C THR A 25 -1.00 -8.67 -17.05
N ALA A 26 -1.60 -9.85 -17.10
CA ALA A 26 -3.03 -9.99 -16.98
C ALA A 26 -3.45 -9.34 -15.66
N THR A 27 -4.23 -8.27 -15.74
CA THR A 27 -4.87 -7.66 -14.57
C THR A 27 -5.89 -8.68 -14.07
N MET A 28 -5.48 -9.54 -13.15
CA MET A 28 -6.31 -10.55 -12.49
C MET A 28 -7.22 -9.87 -11.46
N GLY A 29 -8.24 -9.12 -11.90
CA GLY A 29 -9.22 -8.58 -10.95
C GLY A 29 -10.08 -7.45 -11.46
N GLY A 30 -11.38 -7.71 -11.54
CA GLY A 30 -12.42 -6.76 -11.93
C GLY A 30 -13.34 -7.39 -12.97
N GLY A 31 -14.33 -8.16 -12.52
CA GLY A 31 -15.37 -8.71 -13.40
C GLY A 31 -16.15 -7.62 -14.14
N ALA A 32 -17.03 -8.03 -15.05
CA ALA A 32 -17.86 -7.10 -15.83
C ALA A 32 -18.57 -6.10 -14.90
N ARG A 33 -18.43 -4.80 -15.21
CA ARG A 33 -19.12 -3.73 -14.50
C ARG A 33 -20.44 -3.43 -15.20
N TYR A 34 -21.50 -3.31 -14.42
CA TYR A 34 -22.83 -2.95 -14.91
C TYR A 34 -23.12 -1.46 -14.69
N PRO A 35 -24.04 -0.86 -15.46
CA PRO A 35 -24.51 0.50 -15.20
C PRO A 35 -25.04 0.62 -13.77
N TYR A 36 -24.68 1.71 -13.09
CA TYR A 36 -25.11 2.00 -11.72
C TYR A 36 -25.32 3.51 -11.56
N PRO A 37 -26.20 3.95 -10.65
CA PRO A 37 -26.45 5.36 -10.39
C PRO A 37 -25.23 6.02 -9.76
N LYS A 38 -24.72 7.10 -10.37
CA LYS A 38 -23.50 7.80 -9.91
C LYS A 38 -23.75 8.80 -8.79
N GLN A 39 -25.01 9.20 -8.61
CA GLN A 39 -25.43 10.22 -7.67
C GLN A 39 -25.64 9.67 -6.25
N VAL A 40 -25.70 8.34 -6.11
CA VAL A 40 -25.93 7.69 -4.82
C VAL A 40 -24.62 7.68 -4.03
N TRP A 41 -24.65 8.27 -2.84
CA TRP A 41 -23.54 8.27 -1.89
C TRP A 41 -23.84 7.37 -0.71
N SER A 42 -22.82 6.64 -0.25
CA SER A 42 -22.86 5.82 0.96
C SER A 42 -21.51 5.94 1.68
N PRO A 43 -21.50 5.96 3.03
CA PRO A 43 -20.28 6.14 3.81
C PRO A 43 -19.26 5.01 3.62
N ALA A 44 -19.71 3.79 3.32
CA ALA A 44 -18.83 2.63 3.10
C ALA A 44 -18.26 2.58 1.67
N GLY A 45 -18.72 3.47 0.76
CA GLY A 45 -18.46 3.40 -0.67
C GLY A 45 -19.68 2.90 -1.46
N GLY A 46 -19.45 2.51 -2.72
CA GLY A 46 -20.50 2.13 -3.66
C GLY A 46 -19.96 1.14 -4.70
N TRP A 47 -20.54 1.14 -5.89
CA TRP A 47 -20.17 0.17 -6.93
C TRP A 47 -18.74 0.38 -7.47
N TRP A 48 -17.89 -0.65 -7.31
CA TRP A 48 -16.50 -0.72 -7.78
C TRP A 48 -15.65 0.52 -7.44
N THR A 49 -15.75 0.98 -6.19
CA THR A 49 -15.02 2.17 -5.73
C THR A 49 -13.51 1.97 -5.76
N ARG A 50 -12.83 2.74 -6.61
CA ARG A 50 -11.38 2.87 -6.63
C ARG A 50 -11.00 4.35 -6.75
N PRO A 51 -11.05 5.12 -5.64
CA PRO A 51 -10.66 6.53 -5.68
C PRO A 51 -9.18 6.64 -6.07
N SER A 52 -8.81 7.68 -6.83
CA SER A 52 -7.43 7.91 -7.24
C SER A 52 -6.49 8.09 -6.05
N ASN A 53 -6.99 8.69 -4.96
CA ASN A 53 -6.21 9.11 -3.79
C ASN A 53 -6.29 8.11 -2.62
N TRP A 54 -6.64 6.84 -2.88
CA TRP A 54 -6.80 5.84 -1.81
C TRP A 54 -5.56 5.71 -0.91
N LYS A 55 -4.35 5.81 -1.49
CA LYS A 55 -3.09 5.69 -0.75
C LYS A 55 -2.94 6.78 0.31
N SER A 56 -3.13 8.04 -0.09
CA SER A 56 -3.00 9.19 0.80
C SER A 56 -4.09 9.17 1.88
N ASN A 57 -5.34 8.83 1.50
CA ASN A 57 -6.44 8.76 2.46
C ASN A 57 -6.19 7.68 3.53
N THR A 58 -5.71 6.50 3.13
CA THR A 58 -5.33 5.43 4.08
C THR A 58 -4.15 5.84 4.94
N ALA A 59 -3.15 6.52 4.38
CA ALA A 59 -2.01 7.01 5.15
C ALA A 59 -2.43 8.00 6.25
N ILE A 60 -3.34 8.94 5.93
CA ILE A 60 -3.87 9.90 6.90
C ILE A 60 -4.69 9.18 7.98
N ALA A 61 -5.57 8.26 7.59
CA ALA A 61 -6.36 7.49 8.56
C ALA A 61 -5.47 6.68 9.51
N PHE A 62 -4.44 6.01 8.96
CA PHE A 62 -3.49 5.23 9.75
C PHE A 62 -2.66 6.11 10.68
N ALA A 63 -2.18 7.27 10.21
CA ALA A 63 -1.48 8.24 11.04
C ALA A 63 -2.34 8.73 12.22
N GLY A 64 -3.64 8.98 11.96
CA GLY A 64 -4.59 9.32 13.02
C GLY A 64 -4.71 8.22 14.06
N ILE A 65 -4.93 6.97 13.62
CA ILE A 65 -5.03 5.80 14.52
C ILE A 65 -3.77 5.66 15.37
N LEU A 66 -2.58 5.71 14.76
CA LEU A 66 -1.32 5.60 15.50
C LEU A 66 -1.14 6.71 16.52
N THR A 67 -1.53 7.94 16.18
CA THR A 67 -1.44 9.08 17.10
C THR A 67 -2.30 8.86 18.35
N PHE A 68 -3.56 8.43 18.18
CA PHE A 68 -4.45 8.17 19.30
C PHE A 68 -4.03 6.96 20.13
N VAL A 69 -3.61 5.88 19.48
CA VAL A 69 -3.12 4.67 20.16
C VAL A 69 -1.87 4.99 20.97
N TYR A 70 -0.93 5.75 20.40
CA TYR A 70 0.30 6.14 21.09
C TYR A 70 -0.02 7.02 22.31
N ALA A 71 -0.86 8.04 22.17
CA ALA A 71 -1.24 8.90 23.29
C ALA A 71 -1.96 8.12 24.41
N GLY A 72 -2.87 7.22 24.05
CA GLY A 72 -3.54 6.34 25.01
C GLY A 72 -2.57 5.39 25.70
N TRP A 73 -1.62 4.82 24.95
CA TRP A 73 -0.59 3.93 25.49
C TRP A 73 0.38 4.64 26.44
N THR A 74 0.86 5.84 26.09
CA THR A 74 1.76 6.62 26.98
C THR A 74 1.03 7.00 28.27
N TYR A 75 -0.21 7.47 28.17
CA TYR A 75 -1.02 7.76 29.35
C TYR A 75 -1.25 6.52 30.22
N SER A 76 -1.59 5.39 29.61
CA SER A 76 -1.77 4.12 30.32
C SER A 76 -0.48 3.70 31.03
N ALA A 77 0.66 3.72 30.34
CA ALA A 77 1.95 3.29 30.88
C ALA A 77 2.44 4.15 32.05
N GLU A 78 2.09 5.45 32.06
CA GLU A 78 2.41 6.37 33.16
C GLU A 78 1.54 6.14 34.41
N LYS A 79 0.29 5.71 34.23
CA LYS A 79 -0.68 5.48 35.31
C LYS A 79 -0.70 4.04 35.83
N GLU A 80 -0.03 3.14 35.14
CA GLU A 80 0.08 1.74 35.51
C GLU A 80 0.90 1.57 36.80
N VAL A 81 0.23 1.15 37.88
CA VAL A 81 0.85 0.84 39.18
C VAL A 81 0.42 -0.56 39.62
N ARG A 82 1.38 -1.35 40.09
CA ARG A 82 1.18 -2.69 40.64
C ARG A 82 1.64 -2.72 42.09
N TYR A 83 0.74 -3.07 42.98
CA TYR A 83 1.06 -3.27 44.40
C TYR A 83 1.76 -4.60 44.67
N ILE A 84 1.48 -5.61 43.86
CA ILE A 84 2.06 -6.95 43.95
C ILE A 84 2.81 -7.23 42.65
N GLU A 85 4.03 -7.74 42.78
CA GLU A 85 4.85 -8.08 41.62
C GLU A 85 4.38 -9.35 40.91
N PRO A 86 4.51 -9.39 39.57
CA PRO A 86 4.14 -10.56 38.81
C PRO A 86 5.13 -11.70 39.07
N VAL A 87 4.59 -12.92 39.23
CA VAL A 87 5.38 -14.15 39.44
C VAL A 87 6.23 -14.51 38.21
N ARG A 88 5.85 -14.03 37.03
CA ARG A 88 6.52 -14.27 35.75
C ARG A 88 6.75 -12.96 35.00
N PRO A 89 7.80 -12.85 34.16
CA PRO A 89 8.03 -11.65 33.37
C PRO A 89 6.86 -11.42 32.41
N ILE A 90 6.31 -10.22 32.43
CA ILE A 90 5.24 -9.79 31.53
C ILE A 90 5.71 -8.62 30.67
N PRO A 91 5.26 -8.51 29.41
CA PRO A 91 5.74 -7.47 28.49
C PRO A 91 5.57 -6.04 29.01
N SER A 92 4.51 -5.77 29.77
CA SER A 92 4.25 -4.43 30.31
C SER A 92 5.29 -3.93 31.31
N MET A 93 6.11 -4.82 31.87
CA MET A 93 7.24 -4.42 32.70
C MET A 93 8.28 -3.58 31.93
N LEU A 94 8.34 -3.70 30.60
CA LEU A 94 9.30 -2.97 29.77
C LEU A 94 8.98 -1.47 29.64
N TRP A 95 7.70 -1.09 29.74
CA TRP A 95 7.27 0.29 29.49
C TRP A 95 6.53 0.96 30.66
N ALA A 96 6.00 0.18 31.62
CA ALA A 96 5.30 0.74 32.76
C ALA A 96 6.24 1.59 33.64
N LYS A 97 5.74 2.74 34.08
CA LYS A 97 6.51 3.73 34.84
C LYS A 97 7.16 3.17 36.10
N GLN A 98 6.42 2.37 36.88
CA GLN A 98 6.89 1.78 38.14
C GLN A 98 8.23 1.03 38.00
N TYR A 99 8.40 0.24 36.94
CA TYR A 99 9.63 -0.54 36.73
C TYR A 99 10.77 0.32 36.21
N ARG A 100 10.48 1.31 35.35
CA ARG A 100 11.48 2.26 34.85
C ARG A 100 12.05 3.14 35.97
N ASP A 101 11.20 3.56 36.92
CA ASP A 101 11.64 4.40 38.04
C ASP A 101 12.49 3.60 39.03
N ARG A 102 12.13 2.33 39.31
CA ARG A 102 12.96 1.43 40.13
C ARG A 102 14.36 1.22 39.53
N GLN A 103 14.46 0.95 38.23
CA GLN A 103 15.76 0.77 37.56
C GLN A 103 16.66 2.02 37.62
N LYS A 104 16.10 3.22 37.82
CA LYS A 104 16.89 4.45 37.95
C LYS A 104 17.37 4.72 39.37
N SER A 105 16.70 4.16 40.37
CA SER A 105 17.05 4.34 41.79
C SER A 105 18.07 3.33 42.30
N GLU A 106 18.24 2.23 41.58
CA GLU A 106 19.28 1.22 41.79
C GLU A 106 20.61 1.67 41.15
#